data_AF-W7T6I0-F1
#
_entry.id   AF-W7T6I0-F1
#
_cell.length_a   1.000
_cell.length_b   1.000
_cell.length_c   1.000
_cell.angle_alpha   90.00
_cell.angle_beta   90.00
_cell.angle_gamma   90.00
#
_symmetry.space_group_name_H-M   'P 1'
#
loop_
_entity.id
_entity.type
_entity.pdbx_description
1 polymer ?
#
loop_
_entity_poly.entity_id
_entity_poly.type
_entity_poly.pdbx_seq_one_letter_code
_entity_poly.pdbx_strand_id
1 'polypeptide(L)'
;MSASARGILLVLDGWGEAPAGEGNAIAAAKTPYLDRLRETCPARLVEASGTAVGLLAGVVGNSEIGHMVIGAGKPVPYDSVLVQEQIDNGGLRTNGLLADMCARLAEQDKALHLIGLCSDGMIHANVEHLREILLAVAAHGVSKVWLHAITDGRDVADGSAAGYLDQVEKYTAEAGVGRLASVVGRGYALDKAGNLALTKEAGLVIADGVGRPVPRAQDALGQGKSDEWVEPCVVAEAQQAIGVGDGILFTNFRSDRIQQLADFLVEHLADREVTVRSLAQYDTRAEIPPLVGRARTGGGLAEELERHGLRSVRIAETEKFEHVTYYVNGRDSASRPVEQHVRITAESPADYRKRPEMNLDLVVAAVVEHARRDEVDLVVANLANIDVVGHTGDYDATVLATEHTDRAVEQICTAAAEAGRWVVLVGDHGNAEQMITKDVAKRPYGGHTTNPVPAVLVPASGQEVTAAETAGTLADIAPTLLNLLGLAVGEEMTGRPLWDSAAHVHCGSSGTVLLTAAFGEGSTIRPVDVGAGLHAVLRTSEDGASHVLCVHNGKQEPAVFVPGEHLPGDTNDQLVFVHGETVTRARGEDIECVLEPGRHVWLGRAGKQ
;
A
#
# COMPACT_ATOMS: atom_id res chain seq x y z
N MET A 1 -18.28 21.53 -8.70
CA MET A 1 -18.34 20.12 -9.15
C MET A 1 -19.79 19.67 -9.13
N SER A 2 -20.19 18.82 -10.09
CA SER A 2 -21.47 18.11 -10.03
C SER A 2 -21.55 17.30 -8.73
N ALA A 3 -22.75 17.16 -8.14
CA ALA A 3 -22.96 16.32 -6.96
C ALA A 3 -22.56 14.84 -7.16
N SER A 4 -22.37 14.39 -8.40
CA SER A 4 -22.06 13.00 -8.77
C SER A 4 -20.60 12.55 -8.62
N ALA A 5 -19.65 13.43 -8.25
CA ALA A 5 -18.23 13.07 -8.20
C ALA A 5 -17.76 12.51 -6.84
N ARG A 6 -18.58 12.60 -5.78
CA ARG A 6 -18.16 12.28 -4.41
C ARG A 6 -18.38 10.81 -4.07
N GLY A 7 -17.51 10.27 -3.22
CA GLY A 7 -17.53 8.84 -2.95
C GLY A 7 -17.04 8.39 -1.60
N ILE A 8 -17.06 7.06 -1.43
CA ILE A 8 -16.55 6.34 -0.28
C ILE A 8 -15.67 5.20 -0.78
N LEU A 9 -14.41 5.14 -0.35
CA LEU A 9 -13.61 3.92 -0.37
C LEU A 9 -13.84 3.20 0.96
N LEU A 10 -14.38 1.99 0.90
CA LEU A 10 -14.63 1.13 2.05
C LEU A 10 -13.76 -0.14 1.95
N VAL A 11 -12.70 -0.20 2.75
CA VAL A 11 -11.83 -1.37 2.84
C VAL A 11 -12.44 -2.38 3.81
N LEU A 12 -12.73 -3.59 3.32
CA LEU A 12 -13.18 -4.72 4.13
C LEU A 12 -11.95 -5.59 4.46
N ASP A 13 -11.34 -5.33 5.60
CA ASP A 13 -10.02 -5.88 5.95
C ASP A 13 -10.08 -7.40 6.09
N GLY A 14 -9.23 -8.14 5.37
CA GLY A 14 -9.23 -9.61 5.38
C GLY A 14 -10.36 -10.28 4.59
N TRP A 15 -11.07 -9.53 3.72
CA TRP A 15 -12.13 -10.04 2.84
C TRP A 15 -11.58 -10.66 1.54
N GLY A 16 -11.10 -11.91 1.62
CA GLY A 16 -10.60 -12.67 0.47
C GLY A 16 -11.66 -13.51 -0.26
N GLU A 17 -11.31 -13.98 -1.46
CA GLU A 17 -12.14 -14.90 -2.24
C GLU A 17 -11.50 -16.28 -2.35
N ALA A 18 -12.21 -17.31 -1.91
CA ALA A 18 -11.86 -18.69 -2.17
C ALA A 18 -13.13 -19.52 -2.44
N PRO A 19 -13.02 -20.69 -3.09
CA PRO A 19 -14.15 -21.60 -3.22
C PRO A 19 -14.78 -21.93 -1.86
N ALA A 20 -16.09 -22.13 -1.84
CA ALA A 20 -16.80 -22.54 -0.63
C ALA A 20 -16.24 -23.88 -0.10
N GLY A 21 -16.10 -23.98 1.22
CA GLY A 21 -15.54 -25.16 1.88
C GLY A 21 -15.58 -25.07 3.40
N GLU A 22 -15.21 -26.16 4.07
CA GLU A 22 -15.30 -26.33 5.53
C GLU A 22 -14.57 -25.25 6.35
N GLY A 23 -13.52 -24.64 5.79
CA GLY A 23 -12.76 -23.58 6.44
C GLY A 23 -13.05 -22.17 5.94
N ASN A 24 -14.03 -21.97 5.06
CA ASN A 24 -14.28 -20.65 4.48
C ASN A 24 -15.39 -19.95 5.27
N ALA A 25 -15.00 -19.12 6.25
CA ALA A 25 -15.96 -18.42 7.10
C ALA A 25 -16.77 -17.37 6.32
N ILE A 26 -16.20 -16.79 5.27
CA ILE A 26 -16.90 -15.85 4.39
C ILE A 26 -18.05 -16.56 3.66
N ALA A 27 -17.79 -17.72 3.07
CA ALA A 27 -18.81 -18.50 2.35
C ALA A 27 -19.87 -19.12 3.28
N ALA A 28 -19.57 -19.28 4.57
CA ALA A 28 -20.49 -19.80 5.57
C ALA A 28 -21.36 -18.73 6.23
N ALA A 29 -20.91 -17.47 6.21
CA ALA A 29 -21.63 -16.34 6.78
C ALA A 29 -22.88 -16.01 5.96
N LYS A 30 -23.93 -15.53 6.64
CA LYS A 30 -25.12 -14.99 5.98
C LYS A 30 -24.88 -13.53 5.61
N THR A 31 -24.47 -13.30 4.37
CA THR A 31 -24.10 -11.98 3.85
C THR A 31 -25.01 -11.51 2.70
N PRO A 32 -26.34 -11.42 2.92
CA PRO A 32 -27.28 -11.17 1.83
C PRO A 32 -27.05 -9.83 1.11
N TYR A 33 -26.47 -8.84 1.78
CA TYR A 33 -26.19 -7.55 1.15
C TYR A 33 -24.96 -7.60 0.26
N LEU A 34 -23.84 -8.14 0.75
CA LEU A 34 -22.61 -8.34 -0.01
C LEU A 34 -22.85 -9.28 -1.20
N ASP A 35 -23.61 -10.36 -1.01
CA ASP A 35 -23.99 -11.29 -2.07
C ASP A 35 -24.74 -10.55 -3.18
N ARG A 36 -25.74 -9.75 -2.80
CA ARG A 36 -26.51 -8.93 -3.74
C ARG A 36 -25.63 -7.93 -4.47
N LEU A 37 -24.71 -7.25 -3.78
CA LEU A 37 -23.80 -6.30 -4.43
C LEU A 37 -22.93 -7.00 -5.48
N ARG A 38 -22.38 -8.17 -5.17
CA ARG A 38 -21.57 -8.96 -6.12
C ARG A 38 -22.36 -9.40 -7.35
N GLU A 39 -23.65 -9.69 -7.20
CA GLU A 39 -24.52 -10.09 -8.31
C GLU A 39 -25.00 -8.92 -9.17
N THR A 40 -25.24 -7.76 -8.56
CA THR A 40 -25.99 -6.65 -9.19
C THR A 40 -25.14 -5.43 -9.53
N CYS A 41 -23.96 -5.30 -8.93
CA CYS A 41 -23.05 -4.19 -9.16
C CYS A 41 -21.81 -4.64 -9.95
N PRO A 42 -21.13 -3.73 -10.65
CA PRO A 42 -19.81 -3.99 -11.23
C PRO A 42 -18.84 -4.51 -10.17
N ALA A 43 -18.42 -5.76 -10.34
CA ALA A 43 -17.57 -6.46 -9.39
C ALA A 43 -16.47 -7.23 -10.12
N ARG A 44 -15.33 -7.40 -9.46
CA ARG A 44 -14.18 -8.13 -9.98
C ARG A 44 -13.30 -8.61 -8.84
N LEU A 45 -12.44 -9.58 -9.14
CA LEU A 45 -11.36 -9.96 -8.24
C LEU A 45 -10.11 -9.14 -8.57
N VAL A 46 -9.38 -8.76 -7.53
CA VAL A 46 -8.08 -8.08 -7.65
C VAL A 46 -7.02 -8.84 -6.87
N GLU A 47 -5.82 -8.90 -7.43
CA GLU A 47 -4.68 -9.51 -6.77
C GLU A 47 -4.18 -8.64 -5.60
N ALA A 48 -4.04 -9.26 -4.44
CA ALA A 48 -3.70 -8.61 -3.16
C ALA A 48 -2.47 -9.22 -2.47
N SER A 49 -1.70 -10.03 -3.19
CA SER A 49 -0.53 -10.73 -2.65
C SER A 49 0.61 -10.83 -3.68
N GLY A 50 1.78 -11.25 -3.20
CA GLY A 50 2.97 -11.44 -4.02
C GLY A 50 3.37 -10.22 -4.85
N THR A 51 3.81 -10.47 -6.09
CA THR A 51 4.35 -9.43 -6.97
C THR A 51 3.34 -8.36 -7.35
N ALA A 52 2.04 -8.68 -7.34
CA ALA A 52 0.97 -7.72 -7.66
C ALA A 52 0.90 -6.54 -6.67
N VAL A 53 1.41 -6.73 -5.46
CA VAL A 53 1.48 -5.70 -4.41
C VAL A 53 2.93 -5.32 -4.06
N GLY A 54 3.92 -5.81 -4.82
CA GLY A 54 5.34 -5.52 -4.57
C GLY A 54 6.02 -6.42 -3.54
N LEU A 55 5.45 -7.59 -3.23
CA LEU A 55 6.10 -8.63 -2.45
C LEU A 55 6.76 -9.70 -3.35
N LEU A 56 7.53 -10.61 -2.76
CA LEU A 56 8.03 -11.79 -3.48
C LEU A 56 6.86 -12.70 -3.90
N ALA A 57 7.02 -13.43 -5.00
CA ALA A 57 6.01 -14.35 -5.49
C ALA A 57 5.62 -15.37 -4.40
N GLY A 58 4.31 -15.56 -4.19
CA GLY A 58 3.77 -16.49 -3.20
C GLY A 58 3.75 -15.98 -1.75
N VAL A 59 4.22 -14.75 -1.50
CA VAL A 59 4.10 -14.14 -0.16
C VAL A 59 2.71 -13.55 0.01
N VAL A 60 2.07 -13.88 1.14
CA VAL A 60 0.74 -13.39 1.52
C VAL A 60 0.73 -11.86 1.62
N GLY A 61 -0.42 -11.26 1.31
CA GLY A 61 -0.67 -9.85 1.60
C GLY A 61 -0.81 -9.60 3.10
N ASN A 62 -0.85 -8.33 3.47
CA ASN A 62 -1.18 -7.87 4.82
C ASN A 62 -1.68 -6.42 4.75
N SER A 63 -2.24 -5.93 5.84
CA SER A 63 -2.89 -4.62 5.82
C SER A 63 -1.94 -3.47 5.54
N GLU A 64 -0.67 -3.56 5.99
CA GLU A 64 0.35 -2.53 5.74
C GLU A 64 0.59 -2.38 4.22
N ILE A 65 0.88 -3.48 3.52
CA ILE A 65 1.17 -3.46 2.08
C ILE A 65 -0.08 -3.21 1.25
N GLY A 66 -1.23 -3.78 1.66
CA GLY A 66 -2.50 -3.64 0.94
C GLY A 66 -2.95 -2.19 0.89
N HIS A 67 -3.01 -1.52 2.05
CA HIS A 67 -3.37 -0.10 2.14
C HIS A 67 -2.36 0.80 1.44
N MET A 68 -1.06 0.49 1.54
CA MET A 68 -0.02 1.25 0.86
C MET A 68 -0.14 1.18 -0.67
N VAL A 69 -0.43 0.00 -1.22
CA VAL A 69 -0.62 -0.17 -2.67
C VAL A 69 -1.93 0.45 -3.14
N ILE A 70 -3.02 0.30 -2.38
CA ILE A 70 -4.30 0.98 -2.63
C ILE A 70 -4.08 2.48 -2.78
N GLY A 71 -3.34 3.09 -1.84
CA GLY A 71 -3.07 4.52 -1.84
C GLY A 71 -2.06 4.96 -2.89
N ALA A 72 -1.00 4.19 -3.12
CA ALA A 72 0.06 4.54 -4.06
C ALA A 72 -0.36 4.45 -5.53
N GLY A 73 -1.38 3.65 -5.85
CA GLY A 73 -1.80 3.43 -7.24
C GLY A 73 -0.78 2.68 -8.09
N LYS A 74 0.13 1.93 -7.44
CA LYS A 74 1.18 1.10 -8.03
C LYS A 74 1.63 0.01 -7.05
N PRO A 75 2.16 -1.12 -7.52
CA PRO A 75 2.87 -2.06 -6.65
C PRO A 75 4.02 -1.35 -5.93
N VAL A 76 4.22 -1.63 -4.65
CA VAL A 76 5.26 -0.97 -3.84
C VAL A 76 6.21 -2.04 -3.29
N PRO A 77 7.44 -2.15 -3.83
CA PRO A 77 8.43 -3.08 -3.31
C PRO A 77 8.68 -2.88 -1.81
N TYR A 78 8.45 -3.92 -1.01
CA TYR A 78 8.74 -3.86 0.42
C TYR A 78 10.25 -3.87 0.67
N ASP A 79 10.69 -3.33 1.80
CA ASP A 79 12.10 -3.14 2.14
C ASP A 79 12.90 -4.47 2.08
N SER A 80 12.27 -5.59 2.45
CA SER A 80 12.86 -6.94 2.35
C SER A 80 13.12 -7.38 0.90
N VAL A 81 12.23 -7.02 -0.04
CA VAL A 81 12.37 -7.32 -1.46
C VAL A 81 13.54 -6.54 -2.04
N LEU A 82 13.60 -5.23 -1.76
CA LEU A 82 14.67 -4.37 -2.24
C LEU A 82 16.04 -4.81 -1.72
N VAL A 83 16.13 -5.19 -0.44
CA VAL A 83 17.37 -5.75 0.13
C VAL A 83 17.75 -7.05 -0.54
N GLN A 84 16.80 -7.97 -0.75
CA GLN A 84 17.06 -9.23 -1.44
C GLN A 84 17.53 -9.00 -2.87
N GLU A 85 16.92 -8.09 -3.62
CA GLU A 85 17.35 -7.72 -4.96
C GLU A 85 18.79 -7.20 -4.99
N GLN A 86 19.16 -6.31 -4.05
CA GLN A 86 20.53 -5.79 -3.93
C GLN A 86 21.54 -6.88 -3.58
N ILE A 87 21.13 -7.94 -2.89
CA ILE A 87 21.98 -9.09 -2.60
C ILE A 87 22.12 -9.95 -3.85
N ASP A 88 21.01 -10.33 -4.48
CA ASP A 88 20.97 -11.23 -5.63
C ASP A 88 21.72 -10.66 -6.84
N ASN A 89 21.64 -9.34 -7.06
CA ASN A 89 22.32 -8.67 -8.18
C ASN A 89 23.75 -8.18 -7.84
N GLY A 90 24.24 -8.43 -6.62
CA GLY A 90 25.55 -7.97 -6.15
C GLY A 90 25.66 -6.46 -5.86
N GLY A 91 24.55 -5.73 -5.89
CA GLY A 91 24.45 -4.30 -5.58
C GLY A 91 24.94 -3.95 -4.18
N LEU A 92 24.67 -4.81 -3.19
CA LEU A 92 25.17 -4.61 -1.82
C LEU A 92 26.71 -4.65 -1.75
N ARG A 93 27.34 -5.56 -2.51
CA ARG A 93 28.82 -5.69 -2.57
C ARG A 93 29.49 -4.51 -3.26
N THR A 94 28.74 -3.76 -4.08
CA THR A 94 29.23 -2.58 -4.82
C THR A 94 28.65 -1.28 -4.27
N ASN A 95 27.96 -1.33 -3.14
CA ASN A 95 27.30 -0.18 -2.55
C ASN A 95 28.32 0.87 -2.07
N GLY A 96 28.26 2.08 -2.62
CA GLY A 96 29.19 3.15 -2.30
C GLY A 96 29.20 3.55 -0.82
N LEU A 97 28.04 3.57 -0.15
CA LEU A 97 27.96 3.94 1.27
C LEU A 97 28.64 2.90 2.17
N LEU A 98 28.51 1.60 1.83
CA LEU A 98 29.21 0.53 2.52
C LEU A 98 30.71 0.62 2.28
N ALA A 99 31.12 0.77 1.02
CA ALA A 99 32.53 0.91 0.63
C ALA A 99 33.20 2.10 1.33
N ASP A 100 32.56 3.27 1.34
CA ASP A 100 33.07 4.49 1.98
C ASP A 100 33.16 4.37 3.50
N MET A 101 32.20 3.68 4.13
CA MET A 101 32.26 3.39 5.56
C MET A 101 33.42 2.45 5.88
N CYS A 102 33.54 1.34 5.16
CA CYS A 102 34.61 0.37 5.34
C CYS A 102 36.00 0.98 5.10
N ALA A 103 36.16 1.77 4.04
CA ALA A 103 37.43 2.43 3.72
C ALA A 103 37.89 3.37 4.85
N ARG A 104 36.99 4.19 5.39
CA ARG A 104 37.29 5.09 6.51
C ARG A 104 37.69 4.32 7.77
N LEU A 105 36.96 3.25 8.11
CA LEU A 105 37.27 2.43 9.29
C LEU A 105 38.63 1.74 9.15
N ALA A 106 38.93 1.20 7.96
CA ALA A 106 40.22 0.57 7.67
C ALA A 106 41.39 1.57 7.74
N GLU A 107 41.23 2.78 7.18
CA GLU A 107 42.25 3.83 7.23
C GLU A 107 42.54 4.29 8.68
N GLN A 108 41.51 4.34 9.52
CA GLN A 108 41.60 4.81 10.90
C GLN A 108 41.86 3.69 11.94
N ASP A 109 42.01 2.45 11.49
CA ASP A 109 42.13 1.25 12.33
C ASP A 109 40.98 1.11 13.37
N LYS A 110 39.76 1.46 12.94
CA LYS A 110 38.51 1.43 13.73
C LYS A 110 37.70 0.16 13.48
N ALA A 111 36.80 -0.16 14.40
CA ALA A 111 35.97 -1.35 14.33
C ALA A 111 34.63 -1.10 13.64
N LEU A 112 34.10 -2.13 13.00
CA LEU A 112 32.71 -2.20 12.53
C LEU A 112 31.89 -3.12 13.44
N HIS A 113 30.76 -2.63 13.92
CA HIS A 113 29.80 -3.39 14.72
C HIS A 113 28.58 -3.72 13.86
N LEU A 114 28.32 -5.01 13.68
CA LEU A 114 27.12 -5.53 13.00
C LEU A 114 26.08 -5.90 14.04
N ILE A 115 24.88 -5.33 13.95
CA ILE A 115 23.81 -5.52 14.94
C ILE A 115 22.54 -5.98 14.23
N GLY A 116 22.01 -7.15 14.60
CA GLY A 116 20.74 -7.59 14.06
C GLY A 116 20.28 -8.97 14.48
N LEU A 117 19.07 -9.31 14.05
CA LEU A 117 18.41 -10.60 14.30
C LEU A 117 19.09 -11.72 13.49
N CYS A 118 19.49 -12.79 14.17
CA CYS A 118 20.20 -13.92 13.56
C CYS A 118 19.25 -15.12 13.40
N SER A 119 18.39 -15.08 12.39
CA SER A 119 17.54 -16.20 11.97
C SER A 119 17.25 -16.11 10.46
N ASP A 120 16.66 -17.16 9.89
CA ASP A 120 16.14 -17.19 8.51
C ASP A 120 14.62 -16.97 8.46
N GLY A 121 14.03 -16.36 9.49
CA GLY A 121 12.59 -16.08 9.54
C GLY A 121 12.09 -15.12 8.47
N MET A 122 12.98 -14.31 7.88
CA MET A 122 12.70 -13.35 6.79
C MET A 122 11.57 -12.34 7.10
N ILE A 123 11.28 -12.08 8.37
CA ILE A 123 10.33 -11.04 8.80
C ILE A 123 11.05 -9.73 9.15
N HIS A 124 12.10 -9.80 9.98
CA HIS A 124 12.86 -8.62 10.40
C HIS A 124 14.29 -8.55 9.83
N ALA A 125 14.90 -9.70 9.60
CA ALA A 125 16.23 -9.87 9.05
C ALA A 125 16.35 -11.24 8.38
N ASN A 126 17.51 -11.51 7.78
CA ASN A 126 17.89 -12.83 7.31
C ASN A 126 19.38 -13.05 7.57
N VAL A 127 19.73 -14.16 8.23
CA VAL A 127 21.12 -14.52 8.53
C VAL A 127 21.98 -14.69 7.26
N GLU A 128 21.38 -15.01 6.11
CA GLU A 128 22.08 -15.02 4.82
C GLU A 128 22.50 -13.61 4.37
N HIS A 129 21.72 -12.58 4.70
CA HIS A 129 22.11 -11.19 4.41
C HIS A 129 23.35 -10.80 5.22
N LEU A 130 23.44 -11.26 6.47
CA LEU A 130 24.63 -11.06 7.31
C LEU A 130 25.88 -11.72 6.71
N ARG A 131 25.76 -12.92 6.12
CA ARG A 131 26.86 -13.58 5.41
C ARG A 131 27.39 -12.70 4.28
N GLU A 132 26.50 -12.17 3.44
CA GLU A 132 26.86 -11.33 2.29
C GLU A 132 27.48 -9.99 2.73
N ILE A 133 26.98 -9.40 3.82
CA ILE A 133 27.59 -8.21 4.45
C ILE A 133 29.01 -8.51 4.93
N LEU A 134 29.24 -9.63 5.62
CA LEU A 134 30.57 -10.03 6.09
C LEU A 134 31.56 -10.18 4.93
N LEU A 135 31.16 -10.84 3.84
CA LEU A 135 31.99 -11.00 2.64
C LEU A 135 32.32 -9.64 1.99
N ALA A 136 31.34 -8.73 1.90
CA ALA A 136 31.56 -7.39 1.36
C ALA A 136 32.51 -6.56 2.23
N VAL A 137 32.31 -6.57 3.55
CA VAL A 137 33.17 -5.88 4.52
C VAL A 137 34.61 -6.40 4.47
N ALA A 138 34.78 -7.74 4.39
CA ALA A 138 36.10 -8.37 4.27
C ALA A 138 36.82 -7.93 3.00
N ALA A 139 36.11 -7.85 1.87
CA ALA A 139 36.66 -7.38 0.59
C ALA A 139 37.14 -5.92 0.63
N HIS A 140 36.56 -5.09 1.52
CA HIS A 140 36.98 -3.72 1.76
C HIS A 140 38.07 -3.56 2.83
N GLY A 141 38.58 -4.66 3.41
CA GLY A 141 39.78 -4.65 4.25
C GLY A 141 39.58 -4.24 5.71
N VAL A 142 38.35 -4.19 6.22
CA VAL A 142 38.10 -3.94 7.65
C VAL A 142 38.50 -5.17 8.46
N SER A 143 39.52 -5.05 9.30
CA SER A 143 40.06 -6.20 10.08
C SER A 143 39.34 -6.43 11.41
N LYS A 144 38.71 -5.38 11.98
CA LYS A 144 38.03 -5.41 13.29
C LYS A 144 36.51 -5.38 13.07
N VAL A 145 35.87 -6.54 13.13
CA VAL A 145 34.42 -6.66 12.97
C VAL A 145 33.83 -7.40 14.17
N TRP A 146 32.85 -6.80 14.84
CA TRP A 146 32.17 -7.34 16.02
C TRP A 146 30.69 -7.54 15.73
N LEU A 147 30.16 -8.70 16.09
CA LEU A 147 28.77 -9.07 15.85
C LEU A 147 28.00 -9.06 17.16
N HIS A 148 26.90 -8.31 17.20
CA HIS A 148 25.96 -8.28 18.30
C HIS A 148 24.71 -9.04 17.87
N ALA A 149 24.67 -10.32 18.20
CA ALA A 149 23.61 -11.22 17.76
C ALA A 149 22.34 -11.00 18.58
N ILE A 150 21.23 -10.75 17.88
CA ILE A 150 19.90 -10.77 18.47
C ILE A 150 19.27 -12.15 18.17
N THR A 151 18.85 -12.89 19.20
CA THR A 151 18.21 -14.21 19.02
C THR A 151 16.69 -14.07 18.80
N ASP A 152 16.12 -15.00 18.04
CA ASP A 152 14.76 -14.90 17.52
C ASP A 152 13.71 -15.63 18.37
N GLY A 153 13.46 -16.91 18.09
CA GLY A 153 12.46 -17.74 18.79
C GLY A 153 10.99 -17.39 18.53
N ARG A 154 10.71 -16.44 17.62
CA ARG A 154 9.35 -16.00 17.29
C ARG A 154 9.02 -16.14 15.81
N ASP A 155 9.89 -15.65 14.92
CA ASP A 155 9.66 -15.81 13.47
C ASP A 155 10.13 -17.20 12.99
N VAL A 156 10.92 -17.87 13.82
CA VAL A 156 11.37 -19.26 13.70
C VAL A 156 11.03 -20.01 14.98
N ALA A 157 11.15 -21.34 14.96
CA ALA A 157 10.87 -22.16 16.14
C ALA A 157 11.77 -21.77 17.33
N ASP A 158 11.18 -21.69 18.53
CA ASP A 158 11.92 -21.49 19.77
C ASP A 158 12.91 -22.65 20.03
N GLY A 159 14.08 -22.33 20.58
CA GLY A 159 15.18 -23.27 20.80
C GLY A 159 16.07 -23.52 19.56
N SER A 160 15.96 -22.70 18.52
CA SER A 160 16.76 -22.76 17.29
C SER A 160 18.00 -21.86 17.30
N ALA A 161 18.11 -20.93 18.25
CA ALA A 161 19.20 -19.94 18.32
C ALA A 161 20.60 -20.56 18.31
N ALA A 162 20.78 -21.75 18.93
CA ALA A 162 22.06 -22.45 18.92
C ALA A 162 22.55 -22.74 17.49
N GLY A 163 21.64 -23.19 16.61
CA GLY A 163 21.95 -23.46 15.22
C GLY A 163 22.34 -22.20 14.44
N TYR A 164 21.65 -21.08 14.68
CA TYR A 164 21.97 -19.81 14.02
C TYR A 164 23.26 -19.18 14.54
N LEU A 165 23.57 -19.28 15.84
CA LEU A 165 24.87 -18.83 16.36
C LEU A 165 26.02 -19.61 15.73
N ASP A 166 25.90 -20.94 15.63
CA ASP A 166 26.87 -21.78 14.92
C ASP A 166 26.99 -21.39 13.43
N GLN A 167 25.87 -21.02 12.82
CA GLN A 167 25.86 -20.56 11.43
C GLN A 167 26.58 -19.21 11.27
N VAL A 168 26.37 -18.26 12.18
CA VAL A 168 27.07 -16.98 12.20
C VAL A 168 28.58 -17.19 12.36
N GLU A 169 29.01 -18.07 13.26
CA GLU A 169 30.44 -18.40 13.42
C GLU A 169 31.04 -18.97 12.13
N LYS A 170 30.33 -19.85 11.42
CA LYS A 170 30.77 -20.34 10.09
C LYS A 170 30.92 -19.20 9.09
N TYR A 171 30.00 -18.23 9.08
CA TYR A 171 30.08 -17.07 8.17
C TYR A 171 31.26 -16.16 8.48
N THR A 172 31.56 -15.95 9.76
CA THR A 172 32.78 -15.22 10.15
C THR A 172 34.05 -15.95 9.75
N ALA A 173 34.08 -17.28 9.88
CA ALA A 173 35.22 -18.08 9.45
C ALA A 173 35.39 -18.09 7.92
N GLU A 174 34.28 -18.15 7.18
CA GLU A 174 34.28 -18.07 5.71
C GLU A 174 34.79 -16.71 5.21
N ALA A 175 34.31 -15.62 5.81
CA ALA A 175 34.75 -14.27 5.44
C ALA A 175 36.19 -13.96 5.92
N GLY A 176 36.70 -14.68 6.92
CA GLY A 176 37.99 -14.44 7.54
C GLY A 176 38.02 -13.23 8.49
N VAL A 177 36.86 -12.63 8.77
CA VAL A 177 36.66 -11.49 9.67
C VAL A 177 35.35 -11.66 10.43
N GLY A 178 35.22 -10.96 11.57
CA GLY A 178 34.02 -11.03 12.41
C GLY A 178 34.19 -11.92 13.63
N ARG A 179 33.66 -11.48 14.78
CA ARG A 179 33.56 -12.25 16.02
C ARG A 179 32.30 -11.86 16.78
N LEU A 180 31.60 -12.83 17.37
CA LEU A 180 30.47 -12.56 18.25
C LEU A 180 30.94 -11.86 19.54
N ALA A 181 30.47 -10.65 19.77
CA ALA A 181 30.79 -9.83 20.93
C ALA A 181 29.70 -9.87 22.01
N SER A 182 28.43 -9.99 21.59
CA SER A 182 27.29 -10.12 22.50
C SER A 182 26.17 -10.98 21.93
N VAL A 183 25.33 -11.50 22.82
CA VAL A 183 24.10 -12.22 22.48
C VAL A 183 22.98 -11.67 23.36
N VAL A 184 21.84 -11.34 22.76
CA VAL A 184 20.67 -10.82 23.46
C VAL A 184 19.38 -11.27 22.78
N GLY A 185 18.33 -11.57 23.55
CA GLY A 185 17.03 -11.94 23.02
C GLY A 185 16.30 -10.78 22.36
N ARG A 186 15.53 -11.05 21.29
CA ARG A 186 14.67 -10.05 20.66
C ARG A 186 13.63 -9.45 21.61
N GLY A 187 13.24 -10.16 22.67
CA GLY A 187 12.36 -9.65 23.72
C GLY A 187 12.97 -8.45 24.44
N TYR A 188 14.30 -8.34 24.48
CA TYR A 188 15.00 -7.15 24.98
C TYR A 188 15.28 -6.14 23.85
N ALA A 189 15.90 -6.62 22.76
CA ALA A 189 16.48 -5.75 21.73
C ALA A 189 15.46 -5.19 20.71
N LEU A 190 14.32 -5.86 20.54
CA LEU A 190 13.31 -5.60 19.51
C LEU A 190 11.90 -5.44 20.13
N ASP A 191 11.83 -4.85 21.32
CA ASP A 191 10.57 -4.44 21.92
C ASP A 191 9.86 -3.41 21.03
N LYS A 192 8.53 -3.53 20.95
CA LYS A 192 7.66 -2.56 20.29
C LYS A 192 6.56 -2.01 21.19
N ALA A 193 6.47 -2.48 22.44
CA ALA A 193 5.48 -2.02 23.40
C ALA A 193 5.88 -0.70 24.10
N GLY A 194 7.10 -0.21 23.83
CA GLY A 194 7.62 1.04 24.40
C GLY A 194 8.26 0.84 25.77
N ASN A 195 8.65 -0.39 26.09
CA ASN A 195 9.35 -0.70 27.33
C ASN A 195 10.84 -0.39 27.19
N LEU A 196 11.17 0.89 27.34
CA LEU A 196 12.53 1.41 27.19
C LEU A 196 13.54 0.81 28.18
N ALA A 197 13.10 0.16 29.26
CA ALA A 197 14.00 -0.53 30.18
C ALA A 197 14.66 -1.76 29.51
N LEU A 198 13.87 -2.54 28.77
CA LEU A 198 14.35 -3.69 28.00
C LEU A 198 15.33 -3.26 26.90
N THR A 199 14.97 -2.22 26.14
CA THR A 199 15.83 -1.63 25.12
C THR A 199 17.15 -1.14 25.70
N LYS A 200 17.11 -0.49 26.87
CA LYS A 200 18.31 -0.01 27.55
C LYS A 200 19.22 -1.15 27.97
N GLU A 201 18.70 -2.25 28.49
CA GLU A 201 19.52 -3.41 28.86
C GLU A 201 20.24 -4.01 27.64
N ALA A 202 19.54 -4.18 26.52
CA ALA A 202 20.17 -4.62 25.27
C ALA A 202 21.21 -3.59 24.76
N GLY A 203 20.85 -2.31 24.79
CA GLY A 203 21.71 -1.22 24.34
C GLY A 203 23.00 -1.09 25.14
N LEU A 204 22.97 -1.27 26.46
CA LEU A 204 24.18 -1.20 27.31
C LEU A 204 25.13 -2.39 27.08
N VAL A 205 24.59 -3.58 26.79
CA VAL A 205 25.42 -4.72 26.39
C VAL A 205 26.16 -4.44 25.08
N ILE A 206 25.48 -3.83 24.12
CA ILE A 206 26.02 -3.53 22.80
C ILE A 206 27.00 -2.34 22.86
N ALA A 207 26.58 -1.23 23.46
CA ALA A 207 27.34 0.02 23.50
C ALA A 207 28.53 -0.02 24.47
N ASP A 208 28.33 -0.59 25.66
CA ASP A 208 29.28 -0.47 26.78
C ASP A 208 29.89 -1.82 27.19
N GLY A 209 29.44 -2.93 26.60
CA GLY A 209 29.88 -4.26 27.02
C GLY A 209 29.48 -4.57 28.47
N VAL A 210 28.34 -4.03 28.94
CA VAL A 210 27.82 -4.23 30.30
C VAL A 210 26.68 -5.23 30.28
N GLY A 211 27.02 -6.51 30.48
CA GLY A 211 26.06 -7.61 30.57
C GLY A 211 26.61 -8.82 31.30
N ARG A 212 25.86 -9.92 31.28
CA ARG A 212 26.32 -11.19 31.87
C ARG A 212 27.48 -11.75 31.03
N PRO A 213 28.70 -11.91 31.60
CA PRO A 213 29.81 -12.47 30.84
C PRO A 213 29.59 -13.96 30.58
N VAL A 214 29.85 -14.40 29.36
CA VAL A 214 29.82 -15.81 28.95
C VAL A 214 31.11 -16.17 28.20
N PRO A 215 31.65 -17.39 28.33
CA PRO A 215 32.88 -17.77 27.63
C PRO A 215 32.70 -17.75 26.11
N ARG A 216 31.62 -18.36 25.60
CA ARG A 216 31.24 -18.37 24.18
C ARG A 216 29.82 -17.88 23.99
N ALA A 217 29.48 -17.48 22.77
CA ALA A 217 28.15 -16.99 22.42
C ALA A 217 27.05 -18.02 22.76
N GLN A 218 27.30 -19.31 22.48
CA GLN A 218 26.36 -20.39 22.78
C GLN A 218 26.06 -20.53 24.27
N ASP A 219 27.00 -20.15 25.14
CA ASP A 219 26.83 -20.24 26.60
C ASP A 219 25.88 -19.14 27.13
N ALA A 220 25.46 -18.20 26.28
CA ALA A 220 24.35 -17.28 26.56
C ALA A 220 23.00 -18.00 26.60
N LEU A 221 22.84 -19.08 25.82
CA LEU A 221 21.61 -19.86 25.71
C LEU A 221 21.43 -20.71 26.97
N GLY A 222 20.44 -20.38 27.80
CA GLY A 222 20.11 -21.16 28.99
C GLY A 222 19.33 -22.42 28.62
N GLN A 223 19.59 -23.55 29.30
CA GLN A 223 18.80 -24.77 29.10
C GLN A 223 17.31 -24.51 29.39
N GLY A 224 16.45 -24.80 28.41
CA GLY A 224 15.00 -24.64 28.53
C GLY A 224 14.51 -23.19 28.64
N LYS A 225 15.39 -22.20 28.37
CA LYS A 225 14.99 -20.79 28.23
C LYS A 225 14.64 -20.52 26.78
N SER A 226 13.65 -19.66 26.56
CA SER A 226 13.26 -19.22 25.22
C SER A 226 14.36 -18.36 24.58
N ASP A 227 14.54 -18.53 23.28
CA ASP A 227 15.45 -17.74 22.44
C ASP A 227 15.01 -16.27 22.38
N GLU A 228 13.70 -16.01 22.50
CA GLU A 228 13.17 -14.64 22.53
C GLU A 228 13.69 -13.85 23.74
N TRP A 229 13.96 -14.54 24.85
CA TRP A 229 14.25 -13.93 26.16
C TRP A 229 15.64 -14.26 26.69
N VAL A 230 16.60 -14.51 25.79
CA VAL A 230 18.01 -14.63 26.16
C VAL A 230 18.46 -13.34 26.86
N GLU A 231 18.92 -13.47 28.10
CA GLU A 231 19.42 -12.35 28.89
C GLU A 231 20.58 -11.65 28.14
N PRO A 232 20.71 -10.32 28.21
CA PRO A 232 21.81 -9.59 27.59
C PRO A 232 23.20 -10.09 28.09
N CYS A 233 23.96 -10.72 27.19
CA CYS A 233 25.25 -11.34 27.49
C CYS A 233 26.40 -10.74 26.68
N VAL A 234 27.59 -10.73 27.26
CA VAL A 234 28.84 -10.31 26.62
C VAL A 234 29.77 -11.51 26.50
N VAL A 235 30.34 -11.74 25.32
CA VAL A 235 31.28 -12.85 25.08
C VAL A 235 32.67 -12.43 25.57
N ALA A 236 33.18 -13.10 26.60
CA ALA A 236 34.37 -12.68 27.34
C ALA A 236 35.63 -12.61 26.47
N GLU A 237 35.77 -13.48 25.48
CA GLU A 237 36.91 -13.50 24.55
C GLU A 237 36.87 -12.36 23.51
N ALA A 238 35.74 -11.65 23.42
CA ALA A 238 35.43 -10.64 22.42
C ALA A 238 34.81 -9.36 23.02
N GLN A 239 34.99 -9.15 24.34
CA GLN A 239 34.38 -8.02 25.05
C GLN A 239 34.86 -6.68 24.48
N GLN A 240 34.01 -6.07 23.64
CA GLN A 240 34.26 -4.80 23.00
C GLN A 240 33.02 -3.93 23.09
N ALA A 241 33.14 -2.89 23.90
CA ALA A 241 32.27 -1.73 23.83
C ALA A 241 32.50 -1.01 22.49
N ILE A 242 31.50 -0.28 22.01
CA ILE A 242 31.63 0.53 20.81
C ILE A 242 32.56 1.72 21.13
N GLY A 243 33.71 1.78 20.48
CA GLY A 243 34.75 2.76 20.71
C GLY A 243 34.51 4.08 19.99
N VAL A 244 35.34 5.08 20.32
CA VAL A 244 35.33 6.37 19.64
C VAL A 244 35.78 6.22 18.18
N GLY A 245 34.98 6.68 17.23
CA GLY A 245 35.22 6.62 15.80
C GLY A 245 34.89 5.28 15.15
N ASP A 246 34.31 4.33 15.90
CA ASP A 246 33.86 3.05 15.34
C ASP A 246 32.61 3.24 14.44
N GLY A 247 32.26 2.18 13.72
CA GLY A 247 31.08 2.15 12.85
C GLY A 247 30.03 1.16 13.34
N ILE A 248 28.75 1.47 13.10
CA ILE A 248 27.63 0.56 13.29
C ILE A 248 26.93 0.34 11.95
N LEU A 249 26.66 -0.92 11.63
CA LEU A 249 25.72 -1.31 10.59
C LEU A 249 24.63 -2.22 11.17
N PHE A 250 23.41 -1.70 11.24
CA PHE A 250 22.25 -2.53 11.56
C PHE A 250 21.90 -3.42 10.37
N THR A 251 21.66 -4.71 10.60
CA THR A 251 21.42 -5.71 9.53
C THR A 251 19.97 -6.12 9.38
N ASN A 252 19.05 -5.54 10.17
CA ASN A 252 17.61 -5.72 9.96
C ASN A 252 17.15 -4.93 8.73
N PHE A 253 16.11 -5.41 8.05
CA PHE A 253 15.46 -4.68 6.95
C PHE A 253 14.07 -4.16 7.32
N ARG A 254 13.48 -4.63 8.43
CA ARG A 254 12.18 -4.15 8.92
C ARG A 254 12.39 -3.19 10.10
N SER A 255 11.85 -1.98 9.96
CA SER A 255 12.11 -0.86 10.86
C SER A 255 11.39 -0.94 12.22
N ASP A 256 10.15 -1.39 12.24
CA ASP A 256 9.20 -1.22 13.36
C ASP A 256 9.76 -1.61 14.75
N ARG A 257 10.49 -2.71 14.86
CA ARG A 257 11.03 -3.18 16.14
C ARG A 257 12.46 -2.73 16.44
N ILE A 258 13.26 -2.43 15.43
CA ILE A 258 14.66 -2.04 15.64
C ILE A 258 14.77 -0.55 16.00
N GLN A 259 13.75 0.25 15.64
CA GLN A 259 13.70 1.70 15.83
C GLN A 259 14.14 2.13 17.25
N GLN A 260 13.60 1.52 18.30
CA GLN A 260 13.89 1.93 19.69
C GLN A 260 15.36 1.70 20.06
N LEU A 261 15.92 0.55 19.68
CA LEU A 261 17.32 0.23 19.93
C LEU A 261 18.25 1.12 19.10
N ALA A 262 17.90 1.38 17.84
CA ALA A 262 18.67 2.24 16.96
C ALA A 262 18.73 3.69 17.49
N ASP A 263 17.59 4.25 17.88
CA ASP A 263 17.52 5.57 18.52
C ASP A 263 18.31 5.62 19.83
N PHE A 264 18.18 4.60 20.69
CA PHE A 264 18.94 4.52 21.94
C PHE A 264 20.44 4.54 21.68
N LEU A 265 20.93 3.73 20.73
CA LEU A 265 22.36 3.64 20.45
C LEU A 265 22.91 4.94 19.85
N VAL A 266 22.18 5.59 18.95
CA VAL A 266 22.61 6.90 18.40
C VAL A 266 22.68 7.96 19.51
N GLU A 267 21.68 8.00 20.40
CA GLU A 267 21.64 8.95 21.51
C GLU A 267 22.76 8.68 22.53
N HIS A 268 22.95 7.42 22.93
CA HIS A 268 23.91 7.00 23.95
C HIS A 268 25.37 7.09 23.48
N LEU A 269 25.63 7.02 22.17
CA LEU A 269 26.97 7.06 21.58
C LEU A 269 27.32 8.43 20.95
N ALA A 270 26.52 9.46 21.22
CA ALA A 270 26.66 10.78 20.58
C ALA A 270 28.03 11.44 20.84
N ASP A 271 28.71 11.10 21.95
CA ASP A 271 30.04 11.60 22.30
C ASP A 271 31.19 10.77 21.71
N ARG A 272 30.89 9.69 20.97
CA ARG A 272 31.88 8.74 20.43
C ARG A 272 32.13 8.88 18.92
N GLU A 273 31.55 9.87 18.25
CA GLU A 273 31.75 10.11 16.80
C GLU A 273 31.51 8.84 15.94
N VAL A 274 30.54 8.01 16.34
CA VAL A 274 30.26 6.73 15.67
C VAL A 274 29.56 6.98 14.33
N THR A 275 30.05 6.35 13.26
CA THR A 275 29.34 6.34 11.98
C THR A 275 28.24 5.29 12.02
N VAL A 276 26.97 5.68 11.89
CA VAL A 276 25.84 4.75 11.91
C VAL A 276 25.23 4.59 10.52
N ARG A 277 24.95 3.35 10.14
CA ARG A 277 24.24 2.93 8.93
C ARG A 277 23.24 1.82 9.24
N SER A 278 22.27 1.65 8.37
CA SER A 278 21.32 0.52 8.41
C SER A 278 21.26 -0.17 7.06
N LEU A 279 20.90 -1.45 7.04
CA LEU A 279 20.74 -2.20 5.80
C LEU A 279 19.59 -1.64 4.96
N ALA A 280 18.43 -1.42 5.59
CA ALA A 280 17.27 -0.75 4.99
C ALA A 280 16.90 0.53 5.74
N GLN A 281 15.96 1.30 5.18
CA GLN A 281 15.51 2.55 5.77
C GLN A 281 14.69 2.34 7.06
N TYR A 282 15.10 3.00 8.13
CA TYR A 282 14.39 3.01 9.41
C TYR A 282 13.65 4.33 9.64
N ASP A 283 12.49 4.22 10.26
CA ASP A 283 11.64 5.32 10.70
C ASP A 283 12.05 5.78 12.11
N THR A 284 13.33 6.10 12.31
CA THR A 284 13.94 6.52 13.59
C THR A 284 13.83 8.03 13.85
N ARG A 285 13.96 8.45 15.11
CA ARG A 285 14.11 9.88 15.46
C ARG A 285 15.46 10.41 14.98
N ALA A 286 16.50 9.59 15.12
CA ALA A 286 17.81 9.88 14.54
C ALA A 286 17.81 9.62 13.03
N GLU A 287 18.51 10.47 12.28
CA GLU A 287 18.77 10.22 10.86
C GLU A 287 19.85 9.13 10.72
N ILE A 288 19.44 7.94 10.27
CA ILE A 288 20.33 6.80 10.01
C ILE A 288 20.31 6.53 8.50
N PRO A 289 21.37 6.89 7.75
CA PRO A 289 21.40 6.65 6.32
C PRO A 289 21.39 5.14 5.98
N PRO A 290 20.45 4.67 5.15
CA PRO A 290 20.37 3.27 4.78
C PRO A 290 21.28 2.91 3.60
N LEU A 291 21.75 1.66 3.55
CA LEU A 291 22.43 1.12 2.38
C LEU A 291 21.45 0.88 1.23
N VAL A 292 20.25 0.38 1.54
CA VAL A 292 19.16 0.17 0.61
C VAL A 292 18.01 1.10 0.97
N GLY A 293 17.74 2.07 0.10
CA GLY A 293 16.64 3.01 0.26
C GLY A 293 15.27 2.33 0.13
N ARG A 294 14.23 2.97 0.66
CA ARG A 294 12.85 2.51 0.52
C ARG A 294 12.29 2.81 -0.87
N ALA A 295 11.32 2.01 -1.32
CA ALA A 295 10.55 2.32 -2.51
C ALA A 295 9.86 3.69 -2.36
N ARG A 296 9.88 4.49 -3.44
CA ARG A 296 9.15 5.75 -3.49
C ARG A 296 7.66 5.50 -3.63
N THR A 297 6.88 6.14 -2.77
CA THR A 297 5.41 6.05 -2.70
C THR A 297 4.71 7.36 -3.08
N GLY A 298 5.47 8.37 -3.55
CA GLY A 298 4.96 9.66 -4.00
C GLY A 298 4.00 9.56 -5.20
N GLY A 299 3.26 10.64 -5.43
CA GLY A 299 2.24 10.75 -6.47
C GLY A 299 1.02 9.86 -6.25
N GLY A 300 0.81 9.40 -5.01
CA GLY A 300 -0.34 8.59 -4.62
C GLY A 300 -1.63 9.41 -4.42
N LEU A 301 -2.69 8.72 -4.01
CA LEU A 301 -4.03 9.28 -3.80
C LEU A 301 -4.03 10.53 -2.93
N ALA A 302 -3.32 10.52 -1.79
CA ALA A 302 -3.31 11.63 -0.86
C ALA A 302 -2.73 12.92 -1.47
N GLU A 303 -1.64 12.80 -2.24
CA GLU A 303 -1.02 13.93 -2.92
C GLU A 303 -1.89 14.46 -4.07
N GLU A 304 -2.55 13.58 -4.82
CA GLU A 304 -3.47 13.99 -5.89
C GLU A 304 -4.71 14.71 -5.35
N LEU A 305 -5.27 14.25 -4.23
CA LEU A 305 -6.37 14.94 -3.56
C LEU A 305 -5.95 16.34 -3.07
N GLU A 306 -4.78 16.45 -2.44
CA GLU A 306 -4.24 17.73 -1.98
C GLU A 306 -3.95 18.68 -3.14
N ARG A 307 -3.32 18.18 -4.22
CA ARG A 307 -3.03 18.96 -5.43
C ARG A 307 -4.28 19.58 -6.04
N HIS A 308 -5.41 18.86 -6.00
CA HIS A 308 -6.69 19.33 -6.53
C HIS A 308 -7.59 20.00 -5.49
N GLY A 309 -7.13 20.14 -4.24
CA GLY A 309 -7.88 20.75 -3.15
C GLY A 309 -9.13 19.95 -2.72
N LEU A 310 -9.17 18.65 -2.99
CA LEU A 310 -10.29 17.77 -2.63
C LEU A 310 -10.21 17.36 -1.16
N ARG A 311 -11.33 17.51 -0.46
CA ARG A 311 -11.39 17.24 0.97
C ARG A 311 -11.69 15.76 1.22
N SER A 312 -10.87 15.13 2.04
CA SER A 312 -11.03 13.72 2.40
C SER A 312 -11.12 13.50 3.90
N VAL A 313 -11.74 12.39 4.29
CA VAL A 313 -11.85 11.97 5.69
C VAL A 313 -11.35 10.53 5.82
N ARG A 314 -10.46 10.28 6.77
CA ARG A 314 -9.93 8.95 7.11
C ARG A 314 -10.62 8.43 8.38
N ILE A 315 -11.28 7.28 8.30
CA ILE A 315 -12.12 6.77 9.39
C ILE A 315 -11.78 5.30 9.66
N ALA A 316 -11.30 5.00 10.86
CA ALA A 316 -11.15 3.62 11.31
C ALA A 316 -11.07 3.55 12.84
N GLU A 317 -11.29 2.36 13.37
CA GLU A 317 -10.95 2.06 14.76
C GLU A 317 -9.45 1.88 14.98
N THR A 318 -9.05 1.79 16.24
CA THR A 318 -7.63 1.80 16.66
C THR A 318 -6.77 0.79 15.91
N GLU A 319 -7.27 -0.42 15.65
CA GLU A 319 -6.50 -1.46 14.97
C GLU A 319 -6.09 -1.09 13.53
N LYS A 320 -6.94 -0.33 12.83
CA LYS A 320 -6.74 0.00 11.40
C LYS A 320 -6.58 1.49 11.10
N PHE A 321 -6.43 2.33 12.12
CA PHE A 321 -6.31 3.78 11.96
C PHE A 321 -5.05 4.21 11.19
N GLU A 322 -3.88 3.64 11.49
CA GLU A 322 -2.65 3.92 10.74
C GLU A 322 -2.73 3.43 9.28
N HIS A 323 -3.57 2.42 9.01
CA HIS A 323 -3.73 1.86 7.67
C HIS A 323 -4.45 2.83 6.73
N VAL A 324 -5.51 3.48 7.19
CA VAL A 324 -6.24 4.51 6.43
C VAL A 324 -5.61 5.91 6.49
N THR A 325 -4.53 6.08 7.25
CA THR A 325 -3.77 7.34 7.35
C THR A 325 -2.36 7.12 6.83
N TYR A 326 -1.41 6.74 7.69
CA TYR A 326 0.00 6.55 7.35
C TYR A 326 0.24 5.66 6.14
N TYR A 327 -0.33 4.45 6.08
CA TYR A 327 -0.04 3.51 4.99
C TYR A 327 -0.71 3.91 3.67
N VAL A 328 -2.00 4.25 3.64
CA VAL A 328 -2.66 4.80 2.44
C VAL A 328 -1.96 6.06 1.92
N ASN A 329 -1.36 6.86 2.79
CA ASN A 329 -0.58 8.04 2.39
C ASN A 329 0.86 7.70 1.95
N GLY A 330 1.21 6.41 1.82
CA GLY A 330 2.51 5.99 1.35
C GLY A 330 3.60 6.03 2.42
N ARG A 331 3.26 5.76 3.68
CA ARG A 331 4.14 5.93 4.86
C ARG A 331 4.49 7.39 5.12
N ASP A 332 3.53 8.28 4.91
CA ASP A 332 3.66 9.71 5.16
C ASP A 332 2.71 10.15 6.28
N SER A 333 3.28 10.67 7.37
CA SER A 333 2.56 11.20 8.53
C SER A 333 2.35 12.71 8.47
N ALA A 334 2.71 13.37 7.37
CA ALA A 334 2.51 14.80 7.20
C ALA A 334 1.03 15.19 7.33
N SER A 335 0.78 16.28 8.06
CA SER A 335 -0.56 16.85 8.17
C SER A 335 -0.92 17.53 6.85
N ARG A 336 -2.06 17.13 6.26
CA ARG A 336 -2.58 17.68 5.01
C ARG A 336 -3.83 18.53 5.31
N PRO A 337 -3.89 19.81 4.89
CA PRO A 337 -5.03 20.69 5.21
C PRO A 337 -6.39 20.20 4.70
N VAL A 338 -6.38 19.39 3.63
CA VAL A 338 -7.59 18.83 3.03
C VAL A 338 -8.02 17.50 3.65
N GLU A 339 -7.22 16.93 4.55
CA GLU A 339 -7.43 15.61 5.13
C GLU A 339 -7.86 15.72 6.59
N GLN A 340 -9.03 15.17 6.92
CA GLN A 340 -9.52 15.05 8.29
C GLN A 340 -9.36 13.60 8.77
N HIS A 341 -8.96 13.39 10.02
CA HIS A 341 -8.89 12.06 10.61
C HIS A 341 -9.96 11.87 11.70
N VAL A 342 -10.59 10.70 11.71
CA VAL A 342 -11.56 10.27 12.73
C VAL A 342 -11.15 8.89 13.25
N ARG A 343 -10.48 8.88 14.40
CA ARG A 343 -10.10 7.63 15.09
C ARG A 343 -11.18 7.21 16.07
N ILE A 344 -11.70 6.00 15.93
CA ILE A 344 -12.61 5.42 16.92
C ILE A 344 -11.79 4.80 18.05
N THR A 345 -11.88 5.39 19.25
CA THR A 345 -11.07 5.04 20.43
C THR A 345 -11.89 4.34 21.53
N ALA A 346 -13.04 3.75 21.21
CA ALA A 346 -13.81 2.97 22.17
C ALA A 346 -13.01 1.73 22.64
N GLU A 347 -13.32 1.19 23.83
CA GLU A 347 -12.55 0.11 24.45
C GLU A 347 -12.42 -1.10 23.52
N SER A 348 -11.17 -1.43 23.14
CA SER A 348 -10.84 -2.69 22.51
C SER A 348 -11.12 -3.83 23.50
N PRO A 349 -11.85 -4.87 23.09
CA PRO A 349 -12.12 -6.02 23.96
C PRO A 349 -10.81 -6.77 24.22
N ALA A 350 -10.65 -7.33 25.42
CA ALA A 350 -9.52 -8.18 25.74
C ALA A 350 -9.49 -9.49 24.90
N ASP A 351 -10.62 -9.85 24.29
CA ASP A 351 -10.80 -11.05 23.47
C ASP A 351 -11.85 -10.78 22.37
N TYR A 352 -11.37 -10.65 21.13
CA TYR A 352 -12.20 -10.36 19.96
C TYR A 352 -13.23 -11.46 19.63
N ARG A 353 -13.00 -12.70 20.10
CA ARG A 353 -13.95 -13.82 19.90
C ARG A 353 -15.30 -13.57 20.56
N LYS A 354 -15.31 -12.83 21.68
CA LYS A 354 -16.52 -12.56 22.47
C LYS A 354 -17.33 -11.37 21.98
N ARG A 355 -16.72 -10.52 21.15
CA ARG A 355 -17.32 -9.30 20.60
C ARG A 355 -16.88 -9.10 19.14
N PRO A 356 -17.24 -10.03 18.23
CA PRO A 356 -16.79 -10.01 16.84
C PRO A 356 -17.29 -8.78 16.05
N GLU A 357 -18.32 -8.09 16.55
CA GLU A 357 -18.82 -6.81 16.03
C GLU A 357 -17.90 -5.62 16.32
N MET A 358 -16.95 -5.77 17.26
CA MET A 358 -15.96 -4.76 17.63
C MET A 358 -16.60 -3.39 17.89
N ASN A 359 -16.23 -2.35 17.13
CA ASN A 359 -16.78 -1.00 17.22
C ASN A 359 -17.55 -0.59 15.94
N LEU A 360 -18.07 -1.55 15.17
CA LEU A 360 -18.71 -1.28 13.86
C LEU A 360 -19.77 -0.19 13.91
N ASP A 361 -20.64 -0.19 14.92
CA ASP A 361 -21.71 0.81 15.04
C ASP A 361 -21.15 2.24 15.08
N LEU A 362 -20.00 2.45 15.74
CA LEU A 362 -19.33 3.74 15.83
C LEU A 362 -18.63 4.11 14.53
N VAL A 363 -18.00 3.14 13.86
CA VAL A 363 -17.38 3.34 12.54
C VAL A 363 -18.44 3.70 11.51
N VAL A 364 -19.55 2.95 11.45
CA VAL A 364 -20.69 3.22 10.57
C VAL A 364 -21.27 4.61 10.84
N ALA A 365 -21.51 4.96 12.11
CA ALA A 365 -22.03 6.28 12.46
C ALA A 365 -21.12 7.40 11.95
N ALA A 366 -19.80 7.26 12.12
CA ALA A 366 -18.83 8.23 11.63
C ALA A 366 -18.80 8.32 10.10
N VAL A 367 -18.84 7.18 9.39
CA VAL A 367 -18.88 7.15 7.92
C VAL A 367 -20.15 7.82 7.40
N VAL A 368 -21.32 7.48 7.96
CA VAL A 368 -22.61 8.05 7.57
C VAL A 368 -22.68 9.56 7.83
N GLU A 369 -22.17 10.02 8.98
CA GLU A 369 -22.08 11.45 9.30
C GLU A 369 -21.27 12.20 8.25
N HIS A 370 -20.09 11.70 7.89
CA HIS A 370 -19.18 12.39 6.97
C HIS A 370 -19.62 12.27 5.51
N ALA A 371 -20.26 11.16 5.12
CA ALA A 371 -20.86 11.00 3.80
C ALA A 371 -22.00 12.01 3.56
N ARG A 372 -22.66 12.52 4.60
CA ARG A 372 -23.73 13.53 4.45
C ARG A 372 -23.21 14.97 4.32
N ARG A 373 -21.91 15.19 4.50
CA ARG A 373 -21.29 16.52 4.43
C ARG A 373 -20.91 16.87 2.99
N ASP A 374 -21.51 17.93 2.45
CA ASP A 374 -21.27 18.38 1.07
C ASP A 374 -19.81 18.82 0.83
N GLU A 375 -19.11 19.25 1.86
CA GLU A 375 -17.71 19.66 1.75
C GLU A 375 -16.72 18.49 1.79
N VAL A 376 -17.16 17.24 1.92
CA VAL A 376 -16.29 16.05 1.91
C VAL A 376 -16.39 15.35 0.57
N ASP A 377 -15.32 15.35 -0.22
CA ASP A 377 -15.29 14.75 -1.55
C ASP A 377 -15.07 13.23 -1.50
N LEU A 378 -14.20 12.75 -0.58
CA LEU A 378 -13.91 11.33 -0.41
C LEU A 378 -13.86 10.90 1.06
N VAL A 379 -14.62 9.86 1.41
CA VAL A 379 -14.43 9.14 2.69
C VAL A 379 -13.58 7.90 2.43
N VAL A 380 -12.53 7.69 3.21
CA VAL A 380 -11.73 6.46 3.21
C VAL A 380 -11.89 5.80 4.57
N ALA A 381 -12.52 4.63 4.58
CA ALA A 381 -12.83 3.90 5.80
C ALA A 381 -12.40 2.44 5.74
N ASN A 382 -12.07 1.87 6.89
CA ASN A 382 -11.74 0.46 7.03
C ASN A 382 -12.69 -0.20 8.05
N LEU A 383 -13.22 -1.37 7.70
CA LEU A 383 -13.92 -2.27 8.60
C LEU A 383 -12.98 -3.43 8.97
N ALA A 384 -12.46 -3.41 10.20
CA ALA A 384 -11.37 -4.28 10.65
C ALA A 384 -11.79 -5.71 11.00
N ASN A 385 -13.10 -5.94 11.13
CA ASN A 385 -13.67 -7.07 11.85
C ASN A 385 -13.28 -8.43 11.30
N ILE A 386 -13.35 -8.60 9.99
CA ILE A 386 -13.10 -9.89 9.34
C ILE A 386 -11.66 -10.33 9.61
N ASP A 387 -10.68 -9.45 9.41
CA ASP A 387 -9.27 -9.72 9.67
C ASP A 387 -8.94 -9.91 11.16
N VAL A 388 -9.31 -8.95 12.01
CA VAL A 388 -8.93 -8.96 13.43
C VAL A 388 -9.53 -10.17 14.15
N VAL A 389 -10.77 -10.54 13.83
CA VAL A 389 -11.39 -11.74 14.37
C VAL A 389 -10.84 -13.00 13.69
N GLY A 390 -10.56 -12.96 12.38
CA GLY A 390 -9.92 -14.05 11.63
C GLY A 390 -8.57 -14.47 12.22
N HIS A 391 -7.76 -13.50 12.66
CA HIS A 391 -6.50 -13.75 13.36
C HIS A 391 -6.62 -14.57 14.65
N THR A 392 -7.81 -14.64 15.25
CA THR A 392 -8.03 -15.46 16.45
C THR A 392 -8.06 -16.97 16.15
N GLY A 393 -8.19 -17.34 14.86
CA GLY A 393 -8.41 -18.71 14.39
C GLY A 393 -9.78 -19.29 14.77
N ASP A 394 -10.68 -18.48 15.34
CA ASP A 394 -12.01 -18.90 15.76
C ASP A 394 -12.98 -18.78 14.58
N TYR A 395 -13.33 -19.92 14.00
CA TYR A 395 -14.20 -20.01 12.83
C TYR A 395 -15.58 -19.37 13.08
N ASP A 396 -16.26 -19.74 14.16
CA ASP A 396 -17.63 -19.29 14.43
C ASP A 396 -17.67 -17.78 14.73
N ALA A 397 -16.68 -17.27 15.47
CA ALA A 397 -16.55 -15.84 15.70
C ALA A 397 -16.30 -15.07 14.40
N THR A 398 -15.49 -15.63 13.49
CA THR A 398 -15.17 -15.01 12.19
C THR A 398 -16.38 -15.01 11.24
N VAL A 399 -17.19 -16.07 11.26
CA VAL A 399 -18.49 -16.10 10.57
C VAL A 399 -19.37 -14.94 11.07
N LEU A 400 -19.51 -14.78 12.38
CA LEU A 400 -20.28 -13.67 12.96
C LEU A 400 -19.70 -12.30 12.59
N ALA A 401 -18.38 -12.13 12.64
CA ALA A 401 -17.70 -10.89 12.24
C ALA A 401 -18.04 -10.51 10.78
N THR A 402 -18.10 -11.49 9.90
CA THR A 402 -18.49 -11.31 8.49
C THR A 402 -19.97 -10.90 8.38
N GLU A 403 -20.87 -11.54 9.12
CA GLU A 403 -22.29 -11.16 9.14
C GLU A 403 -22.54 -9.74 9.72
N HIS A 404 -21.75 -9.33 10.71
CA HIS A 404 -21.80 -7.95 11.24
C HIS A 404 -21.28 -6.96 10.20
N THR A 405 -20.23 -7.30 9.48
CA THR A 405 -19.67 -6.48 8.40
C THR A 405 -20.67 -6.29 7.26
N ASP A 406 -21.41 -7.33 6.86
CA ASP A 406 -22.48 -7.24 5.85
C ASP A 406 -23.55 -6.20 6.23
N ARG A 407 -24.03 -6.21 7.48
CA ARG A 407 -24.99 -5.22 7.98
C ARG A 407 -24.43 -3.80 8.00
N ALA A 408 -23.17 -3.64 8.38
CA ALA A 408 -22.49 -2.34 8.37
C ALA A 408 -22.37 -1.79 6.95
N VAL A 409 -22.03 -2.65 5.97
CA VAL A 409 -21.98 -2.30 4.56
C VAL A 409 -23.35 -1.88 4.04
N GLU A 410 -24.43 -2.58 4.40
CA GLU A 410 -25.79 -2.20 4.04
C GLU A 410 -26.13 -0.77 4.49
N GLN A 411 -25.83 -0.45 5.75
CA GLN A 411 -26.09 0.86 6.34
C GLN A 411 -25.29 1.97 5.64
N ILE A 412 -23.99 1.74 5.40
CA ILE A 412 -23.11 2.69 4.72
C ILE A 412 -23.57 2.94 3.29
N CYS A 413 -23.81 1.88 2.51
CA CYS A 413 -24.22 2.00 1.11
C CYS A 413 -25.61 2.64 0.97
N THR A 414 -26.53 2.37 1.90
CA THR A 414 -27.84 3.03 1.94
C THR A 414 -27.68 4.54 2.15
N ALA A 415 -26.88 4.95 3.14
CA ALA A 415 -26.61 6.37 3.39
C ALA A 415 -25.85 7.04 2.23
N ALA A 416 -24.93 6.33 1.58
CA ALA A 416 -24.21 6.82 0.41
C ALA A 416 -25.17 7.08 -0.76
N ALA A 417 -26.10 6.15 -1.03
CA ALA A 417 -27.13 6.31 -2.05
C ALA A 417 -28.05 7.51 -1.76
N GLU A 418 -28.48 7.70 -0.50
CA GLU A 418 -29.25 8.88 -0.06
C GLU A 418 -28.49 10.19 -0.28
N ALA A 419 -27.17 10.16 -0.11
CA ALA A 419 -26.28 11.31 -0.32
C ALA A 419 -25.81 11.47 -1.78
N GLY A 420 -26.25 10.61 -2.70
CA GLY A 420 -25.86 10.66 -4.11
C GLY A 420 -24.38 10.30 -4.37
N ARG A 421 -23.78 9.47 -3.52
CA ARG A 421 -22.37 9.07 -3.60
C ARG A 421 -22.21 7.66 -4.17
N TRP A 422 -21.08 7.44 -4.84
CA TRP A 422 -20.62 6.09 -5.17
C TRP A 422 -19.85 5.46 -4.00
N VAL A 423 -19.79 4.13 -3.95
CA VAL A 423 -19.00 3.37 -2.97
C VAL A 423 -18.12 2.35 -3.69
N VAL A 424 -16.81 2.37 -3.43
CA VAL A 424 -15.90 1.30 -3.82
C VAL A 424 -15.60 0.45 -2.59
N LEU A 425 -16.04 -0.80 -2.61
CA LEU A 425 -15.70 -1.80 -1.60
C LEU A 425 -14.53 -2.63 -2.10
N VAL A 426 -13.55 -2.89 -1.25
CA VAL A 426 -12.39 -3.72 -1.62
C VAL A 426 -11.79 -4.42 -0.40
N GLY A 427 -11.35 -5.67 -0.54
CA GLY A 427 -10.46 -6.28 0.45
C GLY A 427 -9.02 -5.80 0.27
N ASP A 428 -8.24 -5.67 1.32
CA ASP A 428 -6.81 -5.33 1.22
C ASP A 428 -5.90 -6.59 1.19
N HIS A 429 -6.41 -7.72 1.67
CA HIS A 429 -5.87 -9.08 1.52
C HIS A 429 -6.93 -10.12 1.94
N GLY A 430 -6.62 -11.41 1.80
CA GLY A 430 -7.42 -12.51 2.32
C GLY A 430 -7.04 -12.92 3.76
N ASN A 431 -8.01 -13.48 4.48
CA ASN A 431 -7.88 -14.08 5.82
C ASN A 431 -9.05 -15.08 6.03
N ALA A 432 -10.27 -14.56 6.20
CA ALA A 432 -11.42 -15.33 6.67
C ALA A 432 -11.95 -16.39 5.69
N GLU A 433 -11.55 -16.34 4.42
CA GLU A 433 -11.85 -17.39 3.45
C GLU A 433 -11.06 -18.69 3.68
N GLN A 434 -10.10 -18.67 4.62
CA GLN A 434 -9.38 -19.85 5.09
C GLN A 434 -9.12 -19.78 6.60
N MET A 435 -9.91 -20.53 7.37
CA MET A 435 -9.81 -20.62 8.83
C MET A 435 -9.26 -21.97 9.32
N ILE A 436 -8.87 -22.84 8.39
CA ILE A 436 -8.20 -24.11 8.69
C ILE A 436 -6.97 -24.29 7.80
N THR A 437 -5.95 -24.98 8.31
CA THR A 437 -4.78 -25.34 7.51
C THR A 437 -5.15 -26.29 6.38
N LYS A 438 -4.46 -26.16 5.23
CA LYS A 438 -4.60 -27.07 4.08
C LYS A 438 -3.95 -28.45 4.30
N ASP A 439 -3.28 -28.64 5.44
CA ASP A 439 -2.66 -29.92 5.79
C ASP A 439 -3.70 -30.96 6.24
N VAL A 440 -3.29 -32.23 6.33
CA VAL A 440 -4.17 -33.34 6.73
C VAL A 440 -4.75 -33.13 8.13
N ALA A 441 -4.06 -32.38 8.99
CA ALA A 441 -4.46 -32.15 10.36
C ALA A 441 -5.60 -31.11 10.51
N LYS A 442 -5.87 -30.29 9.49
CA LYS A 442 -6.96 -29.28 9.45
C LYS A 442 -7.07 -28.46 10.75
N ARG A 443 -5.94 -27.93 11.21
CA ARG A 443 -5.84 -27.15 12.44
C ARG A 443 -6.41 -25.75 12.21
N PRO A 444 -6.91 -25.06 13.26
CA PRO A 444 -7.28 -23.65 13.16
C PRO A 444 -6.16 -22.83 12.53
N TYR A 445 -6.53 -21.95 11.61
CA TYR A 445 -5.63 -21.04 10.90
C TYR A 445 -6.18 -19.63 11.04
N GLY A 446 -5.32 -18.70 11.46
CA GLY A 446 -5.65 -17.27 11.54
C GLY A 446 -4.59 -16.43 10.83
N GLY A 447 -3.91 -17.00 9.83
CA GLY A 447 -2.96 -16.25 9.00
C GLY A 447 -3.66 -15.65 7.78
N HIS A 448 -3.01 -14.67 7.15
CA HIS A 448 -3.48 -14.16 5.86
C HIS A 448 -3.26 -15.19 4.75
N THR A 449 -3.87 -14.95 3.59
CA THR A 449 -3.74 -15.84 2.43
C THR A 449 -3.12 -15.12 1.22
N THR A 450 -2.85 -15.90 0.17
CA THR A 450 -2.49 -15.39 -1.16
C THR A 450 -3.70 -15.27 -2.10
N ASN A 451 -4.92 -15.45 -1.59
CA ASN A 451 -6.11 -15.42 -2.43
C ASN A 451 -6.38 -13.99 -2.93
N PRO A 452 -6.97 -13.82 -4.13
CA PRO A 452 -7.43 -12.52 -4.57
C PRO A 452 -8.58 -12.04 -3.69
N VAL A 453 -8.88 -10.74 -3.76
CA VAL A 453 -9.92 -10.09 -2.97
C VAL A 453 -11.00 -9.50 -3.88
N PRO A 454 -12.27 -9.44 -3.47
CA PRO A 454 -13.28 -8.75 -4.26
C PRO A 454 -13.06 -7.23 -4.24
N ALA A 455 -13.36 -6.61 -5.37
CA ALA A 455 -13.55 -5.17 -5.53
C ALA A 455 -14.92 -4.93 -6.19
N VAL A 456 -15.76 -4.10 -5.57
CA VAL A 456 -17.14 -3.85 -6.00
C VAL A 456 -17.41 -2.35 -6.03
N LEU A 457 -17.97 -1.87 -7.14
CA LEU A 457 -18.41 -0.49 -7.28
C LEU A 457 -19.93 -0.41 -7.17
N VAL A 458 -20.42 0.25 -6.14
CA VAL A 458 -21.81 0.72 -6.05
C VAL A 458 -21.87 2.12 -6.68
N PRO A 459 -22.42 2.26 -7.90
CA PRO A 459 -22.44 3.55 -8.58
C PRO A 459 -23.38 4.54 -7.88
N ALA A 460 -23.10 5.84 -8.00
CA ALA A 460 -24.07 6.86 -7.62
C ALA A 460 -25.33 6.76 -8.51
N SER A 461 -26.46 7.26 -8.03
CA SER A 461 -27.72 7.20 -8.80
C SER A 461 -27.57 7.88 -10.17
N GLY A 462 -27.86 7.13 -11.24
CA GLY A 462 -27.75 7.61 -12.63
C GLY A 462 -26.32 7.64 -13.18
N GLN A 463 -25.33 7.14 -12.45
CA GLN A 463 -23.97 6.98 -12.95
C GLN A 463 -23.84 5.68 -13.74
N GLU A 464 -23.54 5.80 -15.03
CA GLU A 464 -23.18 4.67 -15.87
C GLU A 464 -21.67 4.41 -15.79
N VAL A 465 -21.32 3.13 -15.62
CA VAL A 465 -19.94 2.68 -15.52
C VAL A 465 -19.74 1.44 -16.36
N THR A 466 -18.60 1.38 -17.06
CA THR A 466 -18.21 0.22 -17.86
C THR A 466 -16.99 -0.43 -17.23
N ALA A 467 -17.01 -1.76 -17.10
CA ALA A 467 -15.88 -2.50 -16.57
C ALA A 467 -14.74 -2.55 -17.59
N ALA A 468 -13.50 -2.39 -17.12
CA ALA A 468 -12.30 -2.63 -17.91
C ALA A 468 -12.06 -4.14 -18.10
N GLU A 469 -11.53 -4.55 -19.26
CA GLU A 469 -11.33 -5.98 -19.62
C GLU A 469 -10.10 -6.63 -18.96
N THR A 470 -9.19 -5.87 -18.37
CA THR A 470 -7.93 -6.40 -17.83
C THR A 470 -8.14 -7.08 -16.48
N ALA A 471 -7.22 -7.96 -16.05
CA ALA A 471 -7.13 -8.40 -14.66
C ALA A 471 -6.78 -7.23 -13.74
N GLY A 472 -7.20 -7.27 -12.46
CA GLY A 472 -7.04 -6.16 -11.53
C GLY A 472 -6.08 -6.48 -10.39
N THR A 473 -5.50 -5.44 -9.80
CA THR A 473 -4.66 -5.46 -8.59
C THR A 473 -5.10 -4.34 -7.65
N LEU A 474 -4.73 -4.40 -6.37
CA LEU A 474 -4.90 -3.28 -5.45
C LEU A 474 -4.33 -1.96 -5.98
N ALA A 475 -3.30 -2.02 -6.84
CA ALA A 475 -2.69 -0.84 -7.46
C ALA A 475 -3.68 -0.05 -8.34
N ASP A 476 -4.78 -0.67 -8.75
CA ASP A 476 -5.78 -0.07 -9.62
C ASP A 476 -6.83 0.75 -8.85
N ILE A 477 -6.86 0.66 -7.51
CA ILE A 477 -7.87 1.31 -6.68
C ILE A 477 -7.73 2.83 -6.69
N ALA A 478 -6.57 3.41 -6.35
CA ALA A 478 -6.40 4.87 -6.43
C ALA A 478 -6.70 5.45 -7.84
N PRO A 479 -6.20 4.88 -8.96
CA PRO A 479 -6.61 5.29 -10.31
C PRO A 479 -8.12 5.27 -10.53
N THR A 480 -8.80 4.25 -10.01
CA THR A 480 -10.27 4.14 -10.08
C THR A 480 -10.95 5.27 -9.31
N LEU A 481 -10.50 5.57 -8.09
CA LEU A 481 -11.08 6.64 -7.28
C LEU A 481 -10.88 8.01 -7.94
N LEU A 482 -9.70 8.27 -8.51
CA LEU A 482 -9.44 9.50 -9.26
C LEU A 482 -10.36 9.61 -10.49
N ASN A 483 -10.54 8.52 -11.25
CA ASN A 483 -11.46 8.49 -12.38
C ASN A 483 -12.90 8.82 -11.94
N LEU A 484 -13.39 8.21 -10.86
CA LEU A 484 -14.72 8.45 -10.32
C LEU A 484 -14.90 9.87 -9.73
N LEU A 485 -13.82 10.51 -9.29
CA LEU A 485 -13.78 11.93 -8.90
C LEU A 485 -13.70 12.87 -10.12
N GLY A 486 -13.61 12.34 -11.34
CA GLY A 486 -13.45 13.11 -12.56
C GLY A 486 -12.04 13.69 -12.77
N LEU A 487 -11.03 13.09 -12.13
CA LEU A 487 -9.63 13.48 -12.23
C LEU A 487 -8.86 12.55 -13.17
N ALA A 488 -7.81 13.08 -13.80
CA ALA A 488 -6.83 12.27 -14.50
C ALA A 488 -6.01 11.45 -13.51
N VAL A 489 -5.57 10.26 -13.94
CA VAL A 489 -4.64 9.42 -13.16
C VAL A 489 -3.27 10.12 -13.11
N GLY A 490 -2.66 10.19 -11.94
CA GLY A 490 -1.34 10.80 -11.76
C GLY A 490 -0.24 10.03 -12.48
N GLU A 491 0.78 10.73 -12.98
CA GLU A 491 1.87 10.14 -13.79
C GLU A 491 2.69 9.07 -13.04
N GLU A 492 2.74 9.14 -11.71
CA GLU A 492 3.45 8.17 -10.88
C GLU A 492 2.64 6.89 -10.60
N MET A 493 1.34 6.85 -10.91
CA MET A 493 0.49 5.68 -10.74
C MET A 493 0.59 4.78 -11.99
N THR A 494 0.96 3.52 -11.78
CA THR A 494 1.06 2.53 -12.87
C THR A 494 -0.16 1.64 -12.98
N GLY A 495 -1.03 1.65 -11.97
CA GLY A 495 -2.33 1.00 -12.00
C GLY A 495 -3.28 1.68 -12.99
N ARG A 496 -4.38 1.01 -13.29
CA ARG A 496 -5.37 1.45 -14.28
C ARG A 496 -6.77 1.41 -13.65
N PRO A 497 -7.68 2.35 -13.98
CA PRO A 497 -9.04 2.29 -13.48
C PRO A 497 -9.70 0.94 -13.75
N LEU A 498 -10.36 0.39 -12.73
CA LEU A 498 -11.09 -0.87 -12.82
C LEU A 498 -12.41 -0.73 -13.59
N TRP A 499 -12.97 0.47 -13.53
CA TRP A 499 -14.20 0.88 -14.20
C TRP A 499 -14.01 2.28 -14.77
N ASP A 500 -14.54 2.53 -15.97
CA ASP A 500 -14.57 3.85 -16.58
C ASP A 500 -15.93 4.50 -16.31
N SER A 501 -15.92 5.71 -15.76
CA SER A 501 -17.10 6.58 -15.78
C SER A 501 -17.29 7.15 -17.18
N ALA A 502 -18.50 7.02 -17.74
CA ALA A 502 -18.78 7.58 -19.05
C ALA A 502 -18.50 9.09 -19.07
N ALA A 503 -17.69 9.52 -20.04
CA ALA A 503 -17.17 10.89 -20.20
C ALA A 503 -18.19 11.99 -19.86
N HIS A 504 -17.90 12.78 -18.83
CA HIS A 504 -18.63 14.03 -18.58
C HIS A 504 -18.28 15.07 -19.65
N VAL A 505 -19.27 15.46 -20.44
CA VAL A 505 -19.21 16.61 -21.35
C VAL A 505 -19.61 17.87 -20.58
N HIS A 506 -18.67 18.77 -20.31
CA HIS A 506 -18.95 20.05 -19.65
C HIS A 506 -19.43 21.08 -20.67
N CYS A 507 -20.67 21.56 -20.54
CA CYS A 507 -21.20 22.67 -21.34
C CYS A 507 -21.01 23.99 -20.58
N GLY A 508 -20.21 24.90 -21.12
CA GLY A 508 -20.03 26.25 -20.59
C GLY A 508 -21.23 27.15 -20.91
N SER A 509 -21.44 28.20 -20.11
CA SER A 509 -22.55 29.17 -20.25
C SER A 509 -22.58 29.96 -21.56
N SER A 510 -21.56 29.81 -22.42
CA SER A 510 -21.43 30.43 -23.75
C SER A 510 -21.93 29.57 -24.93
N GLY A 511 -22.39 28.33 -24.68
CA GLY A 511 -22.74 27.37 -25.74
C GLY A 511 -21.52 26.65 -26.33
N THR A 512 -20.42 26.60 -25.57
CA THR A 512 -19.20 25.86 -25.89
C THR A 512 -19.25 24.49 -25.22
N VAL A 513 -19.02 23.42 -25.98
CA VAL A 513 -19.04 22.03 -25.48
C VAL A 513 -17.60 21.53 -25.33
N LEU A 514 -17.18 21.21 -24.11
CA LEU A 514 -15.89 20.55 -23.86
C LEU A 514 -16.09 19.04 -23.95
N LEU A 515 -15.47 18.41 -24.95
CA LEU A 515 -15.45 16.95 -25.09
C LEU A 515 -14.14 16.42 -24.50
N THR A 516 -14.24 15.80 -23.33
CA THR A 516 -13.16 15.00 -22.72
C THR A 516 -13.50 13.54 -22.93
N ALA A 517 -13.03 12.95 -24.04
CA ALA A 517 -13.13 11.52 -24.28
C ALA A 517 -11.75 10.98 -24.71
N ALA A 518 -11.43 9.76 -24.28
CA ALA A 518 -10.24 9.06 -24.76
C ALA A 518 -10.50 8.60 -26.20
N PHE A 519 -9.90 9.27 -27.18
CA PHE A 519 -9.96 8.88 -28.58
C PHE A 519 -8.78 7.96 -28.90
N GLY A 520 -9.02 6.89 -29.66
CA GLY A 520 -7.94 6.10 -30.27
C GLY A 520 -7.36 6.82 -31.50
N GLU A 521 -6.10 6.56 -31.82
CA GLU A 521 -5.45 7.04 -33.04
C GLU A 521 -6.29 6.69 -34.29
N GLY A 522 -6.44 7.65 -35.22
CA GLY A 522 -7.19 7.46 -36.48
C GLY A 522 -8.68 7.78 -36.43
N SER A 523 -9.22 8.26 -35.31
CA SER A 523 -10.64 8.64 -35.20
C SER A 523 -10.96 9.91 -36.01
N THR A 524 -12.00 9.89 -36.86
CA THR A 524 -12.50 11.09 -37.55
C THR A 524 -13.68 11.71 -36.79
N ILE A 525 -13.70 13.04 -36.65
CA ILE A 525 -14.74 13.78 -35.96
C ILE A 525 -15.51 14.63 -36.97
N ARG A 526 -16.82 14.38 -37.11
CA ARG A 526 -17.70 15.22 -37.94
C ARG A 526 -18.70 15.98 -37.07
N PRO A 527 -18.65 17.32 -37.04
CA PRO A 527 -19.70 18.13 -36.46
C PRO A 527 -20.87 18.26 -37.44
N VAL A 528 -22.08 18.07 -36.94
CA VAL A 528 -23.30 18.35 -37.70
C VAL A 528 -24.16 19.32 -36.90
N ASP A 529 -24.47 20.48 -37.48
CA ASP A 529 -25.48 21.40 -36.96
C ASP A 529 -26.84 20.94 -37.50
N VAL A 530 -27.70 20.46 -36.60
CA VAL A 530 -29.02 19.93 -36.94
C VAL A 530 -30.15 20.93 -36.60
N GLY A 531 -29.78 22.20 -36.36
CA GLY A 531 -30.71 23.27 -36.02
C GLY A 531 -31.20 23.23 -34.57
N ALA A 532 -31.87 24.32 -34.16
CA ALA A 532 -32.58 24.50 -32.88
C ALA A 532 -31.83 24.04 -31.59
N GLY A 533 -30.50 24.19 -31.54
CA GLY A 533 -29.71 23.90 -30.33
C GLY A 533 -29.28 22.43 -30.17
N LEU A 534 -29.32 21.66 -31.26
CA LEU A 534 -28.80 20.30 -31.34
C LEU A 534 -27.41 20.32 -32.02
N HIS A 535 -26.36 19.90 -31.30
CA HIS A 535 -25.02 19.69 -31.85
C HIS A 535 -24.69 18.19 -31.80
N ALA A 536 -24.40 17.58 -32.94
CA ALA A 536 -24.04 16.17 -33.03
C ALA A 536 -22.54 16.01 -33.31
N VAL A 537 -21.89 15.10 -32.60
CA VAL A 537 -20.54 14.63 -32.91
C VAL A 537 -20.61 13.19 -33.36
N LEU A 538 -20.22 12.95 -34.60
CA LEU A 538 -20.09 11.60 -35.15
C LEU A 538 -18.66 11.09 -34.96
N ARG A 539 -18.57 9.88 -34.36
CA ARG A 539 -17.38 9.02 -34.39
C ARG A 539 -17.58 7.97 -35.47
N THR A 540 -16.62 7.84 -36.37
CA THR A 540 -16.47 6.67 -37.25
C THR A 540 -15.26 5.85 -36.80
N SER A 541 -15.47 4.57 -36.46
CA SER A 541 -14.39 3.61 -36.25
C SER A 541 -13.96 2.95 -37.56
N GLU A 542 -12.76 2.33 -37.58
CA GLU A 542 -12.20 1.66 -38.76
C GLU A 542 -13.07 0.52 -39.32
N ASP A 543 -13.98 -0.04 -38.50
CA ASP A 543 -14.95 -1.08 -38.88
C ASP A 543 -16.24 -0.52 -39.53
N GLY A 544 -16.35 0.80 -39.68
CA GLY A 544 -17.47 1.48 -40.32
C GLY A 544 -18.69 1.71 -39.41
N ALA A 545 -18.61 1.34 -38.13
CA ALA A 545 -19.66 1.68 -37.16
C ALA A 545 -19.61 3.18 -36.82
N SER A 546 -20.74 3.87 -36.98
CA SER A 546 -20.87 5.29 -36.65
C SER A 546 -21.65 5.45 -35.34
N HIS A 547 -21.02 6.01 -34.31
CA HIS A 547 -21.69 6.36 -33.06
C HIS A 547 -21.89 7.87 -33.00
N VAL A 548 -23.13 8.30 -32.78
CA VAL A 548 -23.50 9.73 -32.72
C VAL A 548 -23.79 10.11 -31.28
N LEU A 549 -23.07 11.12 -30.80
CA LEU A 549 -23.41 11.78 -29.53
C LEU A 549 -24.18 13.06 -29.86
N CYS A 550 -25.49 13.05 -29.60
CA CYS A 550 -26.35 14.22 -29.77
C CYS A 550 -26.42 15.01 -28.46
N VAL A 551 -26.05 16.29 -28.51
CA VAL A 551 -26.20 17.22 -27.39
C VAL A 551 -27.32 18.20 -27.72
N HIS A 552 -28.47 18.04 -27.06
CA HIS A 552 -29.61 18.97 -27.17
C HIS A 552 -29.74 19.79 -25.89
N ASN A 553 -29.55 21.11 -25.96
CA ASN A 553 -29.73 22.00 -24.79
C ASN A 553 -29.02 21.51 -23.50
N GLY A 554 -27.84 20.90 -23.63
CA GLY A 554 -27.07 20.39 -22.49
C GLY A 554 -27.46 19.00 -21.97
N LYS A 555 -28.33 18.25 -22.66
CA LYS A 555 -28.62 16.84 -22.37
C LYS A 555 -28.12 15.92 -23.49
N GLN A 556 -27.52 14.80 -23.09
CA GLN A 556 -27.12 13.73 -24.01
C GLN A 556 -28.33 12.85 -24.34
N GLU A 557 -28.52 12.52 -25.61
CA GLU A 557 -29.44 11.47 -26.05
C GLU A 557 -28.68 10.49 -26.95
N PRO A 558 -28.71 9.16 -26.67
CA PRO A 558 -28.15 8.17 -27.58
C PRO A 558 -29.02 8.07 -28.84
N ALA A 559 -28.42 8.28 -30.01
CA ALA A 559 -29.08 8.08 -31.29
C ALA A 559 -28.24 7.14 -32.17
N VAL A 560 -28.88 6.11 -32.73
CA VAL A 560 -28.27 5.22 -33.72
C VAL A 560 -28.65 5.75 -35.10
N PHE A 561 -27.65 6.14 -35.90
CA PHE A 561 -27.86 6.57 -37.28
C PHE A 561 -27.47 5.47 -38.26
N VAL A 562 -28.29 5.27 -39.30
CA VAL A 562 -27.99 4.35 -40.40
C VAL A 562 -27.24 5.13 -41.49
N PRO A 563 -26.11 4.64 -42.01
CA PRO A 563 -25.38 5.32 -43.08
C PRO A 563 -26.25 5.54 -44.33
N GLY A 564 -26.39 6.79 -44.79
CA GLY A 564 -27.05 7.14 -46.06
C GLY A 564 -28.27 8.09 -45.97
N GLU A 565 -28.74 8.45 -44.78
CA GLU A 565 -29.79 9.48 -44.64
C GLU A 565 -29.21 10.89 -44.67
N HIS A 566 -29.69 11.74 -45.59
CA HIS A 566 -29.40 13.17 -45.60
C HIS A 566 -30.30 13.90 -44.59
N LEU A 567 -29.67 14.51 -43.57
CA LEU A 567 -30.34 15.43 -42.65
C LEU A 567 -30.63 16.77 -43.35
N PRO A 568 -31.84 17.35 -43.21
CA PRO A 568 -32.14 18.66 -43.75
C PRO A 568 -31.62 19.74 -42.79
N GLY A 569 -30.60 20.49 -43.20
CA GLY A 569 -30.05 21.57 -42.40
C GLY A 569 -29.11 22.46 -43.22
N ASP A 570 -29.68 23.47 -43.86
CA ASP A 570 -28.95 24.54 -44.53
C ASP A 570 -28.39 25.51 -43.47
N THR A 571 -27.07 25.63 -43.31
CA THR A 571 -26.48 26.75 -42.55
C THR A 571 -25.12 27.22 -43.08
N ASN A 572 -25.00 28.54 -43.19
CA ASN A 572 -23.86 29.31 -43.68
C ASN A 572 -22.79 29.61 -42.60
N ASP A 573 -22.85 28.96 -41.42
CA ASP A 573 -22.05 29.34 -40.24
C ASP A 573 -20.64 28.69 -40.26
N GLN A 574 -19.62 29.44 -39.81
CA GLN A 574 -18.25 28.95 -39.63
C GLN A 574 -18.08 28.34 -38.22
N LEU A 575 -17.57 27.11 -38.15
CA LEU A 575 -17.16 26.47 -36.90
C LEU A 575 -15.66 26.68 -36.69
N VAL A 576 -15.26 26.87 -35.43
CA VAL A 576 -13.86 27.08 -35.03
C VAL A 576 -13.45 25.95 -34.09
N PHE A 577 -12.31 25.35 -34.39
CA PHE A 577 -11.65 24.30 -33.64
C PHE A 577 -10.38 24.83 -33.05
N VAL A 578 -10.10 24.50 -31.79
CA VAL A 578 -8.83 24.82 -31.15
C VAL A 578 -8.21 23.53 -30.63
N HIS A 579 -7.04 23.18 -31.16
CA HIS A 579 -6.20 22.06 -30.74
C HIS A 579 -4.80 22.59 -30.41
N GLY A 580 -4.47 22.67 -29.11
CA GLY A 580 -3.27 23.39 -28.66
C GLY A 580 -3.31 24.86 -29.09
N GLU A 581 -2.26 25.33 -29.77
CA GLU A 581 -2.21 26.69 -30.37
C GLU A 581 -2.85 26.76 -31.77
N THR A 582 -3.27 25.63 -32.32
CA THR A 582 -3.76 25.57 -33.70
C THR A 582 -5.26 25.84 -33.75
N VAL A 583 -5.64 26.87 -34.50
CA VAL A 583 -7.05 27.24 -34.73
C VAL A 583 -7.44 26.87 -36.15
N THR A 584 -8.32 25.87 -36.30
CA THR A 584 -8.84 25.45 -37.61
C THR A 584 -10.27 25.95 -37.78
N ARG A 585 -10.58 26.58 -38.91
CA ARG A 585 -11.93 27.06 -39.23
C ARG A 585 -12.50 26.26 -40.38
N ALA A 586 -13.71 25.74 -40.22
CA ALA A 586 -14.37 24.99 -41.29
C ALA A 586 -15.80 25.46 -41.53
N ARG A 587 -16.25 25.23 -42.76
CA ARG A 587 -17.57 25.62 -43.24
C ARG A 587 -18.13 24.48 -44.09
N GLY A 588 -19.01 23.67 -43.52
CA GLY A 588 -19.73 22.63 -44.27
C GLY A 588 -18.88 21.50 -44.86
N GLU A 589 -17.66 21.25 -44.37
CA GLU A 589 -16.78 20.17 -44.82
C GLU A 589 -16.32 19.29 -43.65
N ASP A 590 -15.98 18.03 -43.94
CA ASP A 590 -15.41 17.07 -43.00
C ASP A 590 -13.99 17.51 -42.61
N ILE A 591 -13.67 17.48 -41.33
CA ILE A 591 -12.33 17.82 -40.83
C ILE A 591 -11.70 16.57 -40.26
N GLU A 592 -10.55 16.22 -40.80
CA GLU A 592 -9.69 15.19 -40.25
C GLU A 592 -8.80 15.81 -39.17
N CYS A 593 -8.95 15.36 -37.93
CA CYS A 593 -8.13 15.81 -36.81
C CYS A 593 -7.56 14.59 -36.09
N VAL A 594 -6.23 14.47 -36.07
CA VAL A 594 -5.54 13.42 -35.32
C VAL A 594 -5.42 13.88 -33.88
N LEU A 595 -6.07 13.17 -32.96
CA LEU A 595 -6.03 13.49 -31.53
C LEU A 595 -5.09 12.54 -30.80
N GLU A 596 -4.19 13.11 -30.01
CA GLU A 596 -3.35 12.36 -29.08
C GLU A 596 -4.12 12.09 -27.77
N PRO A 597 -3.93 10.92 -27.13
CA PRO A 597 -4.53 10.62 -25.83
C PRO A 597 -4.22 11.71 -24.78
N GLY A 598 -5.25 12.19 -24.08
CA GLY A 598 -5.11 13.15 -22.99
C GLY A 598 -5.18 14.64 -23.36
N ARG A 599 -5.52 15.01 -24.61
CA ARG A 599 -5.69 16.42 -25.02
C ARG A 599 -7.14 16.85 -25.21
N HIS A 600 -7.43 18.11 -24.91
CA HIS A 600 -8.75 18.73 -25.04
C HIS A 600 -8.97 19.34 -26.43
N VAL A 601 -10.22 19.27 -26.94
CA VAL A 601 -10.66 19.96 -28.16
C VAL A 601 -11.82 20.88 -27.84
N TRP A 602 -11.74 22.12 -28.33
CA TRP A 602 -12.80 23.11 -28.17
C TRP A 602 -13.57 23.29 -29.49
N LEU A 603 -14.90 23.25 -29.41
CA LEU A 603 -15.82 23.48 -30.52
C LEU A 603 -16.70 24.71 -30.24
N GLY A 604 -16.69 25.67 -31.16
CA GLY A 604 -17.52 26.87 -31.06
C GLY A 604 -17.93 27.46 -32.41
N ARG A 605 -18.92 28.36 -32.40
CA ARG A 605 -19.30 29.17 -33.57
C ARG A 605 -18.36 30.38 -33.71
N ALA A 606 -17.92 30.67 -34.94
CA ALA A 606 -17.10 31.84 -35.22
C ALA A 606 -17.80 33.15 -34.81
N GLY A 607 -17.14 33.99 -34.00
CA GLY A 607 -17.63 35.31 -33.61
C GLY A 607 -18.26 35.41 -32.22
N LYS A 608 -18.31 34.34 -31.44
CA LYS A 608 -18.57 34.39 -29.98
C LYS A 608 -17.25 34.15 -29.23
N GLN A 609 -17.00 34.95 -28.19
CA GLN A 609 -15.78 34.92 -27.38
C GLN A 609 -15.57 33.57 -26.69
#